data_AF-A0A657IWJ5-F1
#
_entry.id   AF-A0A657IWJ5-F1
#
_cell.length_a   1.000
_cell.length_b   1.000
_cell.length_c   1.000
_cell.angle_alpha   90.00
_cell.angle_beta   90.00
_cell.angle_gamma   90.00
#
_symmetry.space_group_name_H-M   'P 1'
#
loop_
_entity.id
_entity.type
_entity.pdbx_description
1 polymer ?
#
loop_
_entity_poly.entity_id
_entity_poly.type
_entity_poly.pdbx_seq_one_letter_code
_entity_poly.pdbx_strand_id
1 'polypeptide(L)'
;MGRVVPVRGLFLARISRGRTIRQFVVGTMTIPFVFILTWISIFGNSALGIIDQDGDTDFGQTLMGTPERAFYDLLAQYPGATAAAAVATFTGLLFYVTSADSGALVMSNFASTIEDPTKDGPKWMRIFWAIATGLLTLAMMVVGGIPTLQSATIVFGLPFAIVMYLVMYGLWKALRVERAAMDSQEAARAGVRAANRAAAIQPTEHTRNWRQRLVRSVSYPGQAATRRYLSQTAEPALEEVCQALREEHVQAAVEHGHDPVTDLPYVSLVEHLDGERDFLYQIYPVACPTPSYLLVSPQTEDSYYRLEPFSQTGSRGYDVYGFTKEQLIHDVLDNHERHLEFIRLSTPTQDDAGATVITGAPTGAMDWTVDFQDPEEDSSAGDPNHTPEESDRTAR
;
A
#
# COMPACT_ATOMS: atom_id res chain seq x y z
N MET A 1 -1.27 -3.18 20.70
CA MET A 1 -0.05 -2.37 20.93
C MET A 1 -0.20 -1.07 20.16
N GLY A 2 -0.94 -0.12 20.73
CA GLY A 2 -1.33 1.12 20.06
C GLY A 2 -1.50 2.20 21.11
N ARG A 3 -0.39 2.57 21.75
CA ARG A 3 -0.37 3.60 22.79
C ARG A 3 0.90 4.42 22.59
N VAL A 4 0.78 5.39 21.70
CA VAL A 4 1.11 6.80 21.84
C VAL A 4 1.46 7.30 20.43
N VAL A 5 0.47 7.87 19.75
CA VAL A 5 0.72 8.70 18.57
C VAL A 5 0.93 10.12 19.09
N PRO A 6 2.01 10.82 18.74
CA PRO A 6 2.26 12.19 19.19
C PRO A 6 1.09 13.09 18.80
N VAL A 7 0.77 14.10 19.63
CA VAL A 7 -0.41 14.98 19.50
C VAL A 7 -0.59 15.56 18.09
N ARG A 8 0.51 15.90 17.38
CA ARG A 8 0.45 16.36 15.98
C ARG A 8 0.07 15.25 14.99
N GLY A 9 0.58 14.04 15.17
CA GLY A 9 0.20 12.86 14.36
C GLY A 9 -1.25 12.43 14.61
N LEU A 10 -1.74 12.57 15.85
CA LEU A 10 -3.13 12.30 16.19
C LEU A 10 -4.08 13.36 15.61
N PHE A 11 -3.69 14.64 15.62
CA PHE A 11 -4.44 15.71 14.97
C PHE A 11 -4.59 15.45 13.48
N LEU A 12 -3.47 15.17 12.80
CA LEU A 12 -3.44 14.80 11.39
C LEU A 12 -4.27 13.54 11.09
N ALA A 13 -4.20 12.52 11.93
CA ALA A 13 -5.02 11.32 11.80
C ALA A 13 -6.53 11.61 11.98
N ARG A 14 -6.90 12.47 12.94
CA ARG A 14 -8.30 12.86 13.21
C ARG A 14 -8.92 13.63 12.07
N ILE A 15 -8.22 14.62 11.50
CA ILE A 15 -8.73 15.40 10.36
C ILE A 15 -8.67 14.63 9.03
N SER A 16 -7.94 13.51 8.98
CA SER A 16 -7.79 12.68 7.78
C SER A 16 -8.69 11.43 7.77
N ARG A 17 -9.66 11.35 8.70
CA ARG A 17 -10.61 10.24 8.77
C ARG A 17 -11.39 10.13 7.45
N GLY A 18 -11.36 8.95 6.83
CA GLY A 18 -12.05 8.67 5.56
C GLY A 18 -11.23 8.95 4.29
N ARG A 19 -9.97 9.41 4.40
CA ARG A 19 -9.06 9.57 3.27
C ARG A 19 -8.20 8.33 3.04
N THR A 20 -7.74 8.10 1.80
CA THR A 20 -6.78 7.03 1.53
C THR A 20 -5.40 7.39 2.07
N ILE A 21 -4.57 6.38 2.38
CA ILE A 21 -3.18 6.59 2.83
C ILE A 21 -2.41 7.45 1.81
N ARG A 22 -2.64 7.22 0.50
CA ARG A 22 -2.01 8.00 -0.57
C ARG A 22 -2.37 9.49 -0.50
N GLN A 23 -3.66 9.81 -0.37
CA GLN A 23 -4.12 11.20 -0.25
C GLN A 23 -3.56 11.88 1.01
N PHE A 24 -3.50 11.15 2.12
CA PHE A 24 -2.90 11.63 3.35
C PHE A 24 -1.42 11.99 3.14
N VAL A 25 -0.61 11.04 2.66
CA VAL A 25 0.83 11.25 2.45
C VAL A 25 1.09 12.44 1.51
N VAL A 26 0.43 12.47 0.34
CA VAL A 26 0.58 13.58 -0.62
C VAL A 26 0.20 14.92 0.02
N GLY A 27 -0.95 15.01 0.69
CA GLY A 27 -1.37 16.26 1.34
C GLY A 27 -0.39 16.73 2.42
N THR A 28 0.11 15.80 3.25
CA THR A 28 1.03 16.11 4.35
C THR A 28 2.44 16.51 3.89
N MET A 29 2.88 16.03 2.73
CA MET A 29 4.19 16.40 2.18
C MET A 29 4.09 17.66 1.32
N THR A 30 3.09 17.77 0.45
CA THR A 30 2.99 18.85 -0.54
C THR A 30 2.66 20.19 0.11
N ILE A 31 1.71 20.26 1.04
CA ILE A 31 1.26 21.54 1.60
C ILE A 31 2.39 22.25 2.37
N PRO A 32 3.08 21.60 3.34
CA PRO A 32 4.19 22.23 4.04
C PRO A 32 5.38 22.52 3.11
N PHE A 33 5.64 21.65 2.15
CA PHE A 33 6.72 21.86 1.17
C PHE A 33 6.51 23.14 0.36
N VAL A 34 5.32 23.33 -0.22
CA VAL A 34 4.99 24.54 -1.00
C VAL A 34 5.07 25.79 -0.12
N PHE A 35 4.60 25.71 1.12
CA PHE A 35 4.71 26.81 2.06
C PHE A 35 6.16 27.19 2.37
N ILE A 36 7.01 26.20 2.70
CA ILE A 36 8.44 26.42 2.98
C ILE A 36 9.15 26.98 1.75
N LEU A 37 8.88 26.42 0.57
CA LEU A 37 9.43 26.91 -0.69
C LEU A 37 9.05 28.37 -0.91
N THR A 38 7.76 28.70 -0.78
CA THR A 38 7.27 30.07 -0.93
C THR A 38 7.93 31.02 0.07
N TRP A 39 8.05 30.60 1.34
CA TRP A 39 8.68 31.39 2.38
C TRP A 39 10.16 31.68 2.08
N ILE A 40 10.94 30.65 1.78
CA ILE A 40 12.36 30.79 1.44
C ILE A 40 12.54 31.60 0.16
N SER A 41 11.70 31.40 -0.86
CA SER A 41 11.76 32.18 -2.09
C SER A 41 11.45 33.65 -1.87
N ILE A 42 10.47 34.00 -1.02
CA ILE A 42 10.16 35.42 -0.75
C ILE A 42 11.27 36.05 0.09
N PHE A 43 11.51 35.56 1.31
CA PHE A 43 12.45 36.21 2.24
C PHE A 43 13.91 36.02 1.84
N GLY A 44 14.27 34.87 1.28
CA GLY A 44 15.61 34.58 0.80
C GLY A 44 16.00 35.43 -0.40
N ASN A 45 15.13 35.54 -1.42
CA ASN A 45 15.41 36.42 -2.56
C ASN A 45 15.41 37.90 -2.15
N SER A 46 14.54 38.31 -1.23
CA SER A 46 14.57 39.68 -0.68
C SER A 46 15.89 39.99 0.03
N ALA A 47 16.41 39.04 0.83
CA ALA A 47 17.68 39.21 1.53
C ALA A 47 18.88 39.23 0.56
N LEU A 48 18.89 38.33 -0.45
CA LEU A 48 19.92 38.30 -1.48
C LEU A 48 19.89 39.57 -2.36
N GLY A 49 18.70 40.10 -2.65
CA GLY A 49 18.55 41.36 -3.39
C GLY A 49 19.27 42.53 -2.73
N ILE A 50 19.19 42.65 -1.40
CA ILE A 50 19.88 43.71 -0.64
C ILE A 50 21.41 43.58 -0.74
N ILE A 51 21.92 42.34 -0.71
CA ILE A 51 23.37 42.09 -0.78
C ILE A 51 23.89 42.32 -2.20
N ASP A 52 23.24 41.72 -3.20
CA ASP A 52 23.76 41.66 -4.56
C ASP A 52 23.37 42.89 -5.40
N GLN A 53 22.17 43.45 -5.21
CA GLN A 53 21.65 44.56 -6.01
C GLN A 53 21.91 45.91 -5.35
N ASP A 54 21.71 46.02 -4.03
CA ASP A 54 21.94 47.27 -3.28
C ASP A 54 23.38 47.40 -2.74
N GLY A 55 24.17 46.31 -2.81
CA GLY A 55 25.58 46.29 -2.42
C GLY A 55 25.84 46.37 -0.92
N ASP A 56 24.84 46.07 -0.09
CA ASP A 56 24.94 46.19 1.38
C ASP A 56 25.66 44.98 1.99
N THR A 57 26.99 45.07 2.02
CA THR A 57 27.85 44.05 2.62
C THR A 57 27.74 43.99 4.16
N ASP A 58 27.25 45.05 4.81
CA ASP A 58 27.11 45.12 6.27
C ASP A 58 25.89 44.30 6.73
N PHE A 59 24.79 44.38 5.97
CA PHE A 59 23.64 43.49 6.13
C PHE A 59 24.05 42.01 5.97
N GLY A 60 24.91 41.70 5.00
CA GLY A 60 25.45 40.34 4.81
C GLY A 60 26.24 39.82 6.02
N GLN A 61 27.04 40.67 6.67
CA GLN A 61 27.75 40.30 7.90
C GLN A 61 26.79 40.10 9.07
N THR A 62 25.77 40.95 9.19
CA THR A 62 24.72 40.83 10.22
C THR A 62 23.90 39.55 10.05
N LEU A 63 23.59 39.16 8.81
CA LEU A 63 22.93 37.90 8.48
C LEU A 63 23.71 36.67 8.97
N MET A 64 25.04 36.66 8.83
CA MET A 64 25.87 35.55 9.27
C MET A 64 26.16 35.55 10.77
N GLY A 65 26.34 36.73 11.37
CA GLY A 65 26.71 36.87 12.78
C GLY A 65 25.54 36.83 13.75
N THR A 66 24.40 37.42 13.36
CA THR A 66 23.20 37.57 14.21
C THR A 66 21.92 37.43 13.36
N PRO A 67 21.59 36.22 12.90
CA PRO A 67 20.47 35.98 11.97
C PRO A 67 19.12 36.43 12.55
N GLU A 68 18.93 36.34 13.86
CA GLU A 68 17.72 36.83 14.55
C GLU A 68 17.50 38.33 14.39
N ARG A 69 18.59 39.13 14.35
CA ARG A 69 18.51 40.57 14.12
C ARG A 69 18.29 40.88 12.65
N ALA A 70 19.01 40.18 11.78
CA ALA A 70 18.95 40.38 10.33
C ALA A 70 17.53 40.24 9.76
N PHE A 71 16.69 39.38 10.33
CA PHE A 71 15.28 39.28 9.94
C PHE A 71 14.49 40.60 10.16
N TYR A 72 14.72 41.29 11.28
CA TYR A 72 14.07 42.57 11.55
C TYR A 72 14.70 43.72 10.75
N ASP A 73 16.01 43.67 10.52
CA ASP A 73 16.70 44.62 9.64
C ASP A 73 16.18 44.49 8.19
N LEU A 74 15.90 43.27 7.73
CA LEU A 74 15.24 43.01 6.43
C LEU A 74 13.85 43.67 6.38
N LEU A 75 13.03 43.52 7.43
CA LEU A 75 11.71 44.13 7.50
C LEU A 75 11.79 45.67 7.52
N ALA A 76 12.85 46.24 8.09
CA ALA A 76 13.08 47.69 8.15
C ALA A 76 13.25 48.32 6.76
N GLN A 77 13.65 47.55 5.76
CA GLN A 77 13.82 48.01 4.37
C GLN A 77 12.48 48.24 3.65
N TYR A 78 11.36 47.75 4.20
CA TYR A 78 10.05 47.83 3.56
C TYR A 78 9.12 48.82 4.27
N PRO A 79 8.20 49.47 3.53
CA PRO A 79 7.23 50.38 4.13
C PRO A 79 6.33 49.64 5.14
N GLY A 80 6.07 50.27 6.29
CA GLY A 80 5.29 49.65 7.36
C GLY A 80 6.08 48.70 8.27
N ALA A 81 7.43 48.76 8.24
CA ALA A 81 8.34 47.95 9.03
C ALA A 81 7.93 47.73 10.49
N THR A 82 7.54 48.78 11.22
CA THR A 82 7.15 48.66 12.64
C THR A 82 5.92 47.78 12.83
N ALA A 83 4.94 47.89 11.94
CA ALA A 83 3.74 47.04 11.97
C ALA A 83 4.09 45.59 11.60
N ALA A 84 4.90 45.39 10.56
CA ALA A 84 5.36 44.07 10.15
C ALA A 84 6.18 43.37 11.25
N ALA A 85 7.10 44.10 11.90
CA ALA A 85 7.87 43.62 13.02
C ALA A 85 6.98 43.24 14.21
N ALA A 86 6.00 44.08 14.56
CA ALA A 86 5.05 43.78 15.63
C ALA A 86 4.24 42.50 15.34
N VAL A 87 3.76 42.33 14.10
CA VAL A 87 3.07 41.11 13.66
C VAL A 87 4.00 39.91 13.74
N ALA A 88 5.23 40.01 13.22
CA ALA A 88 6.19 38.91 13.25
C ALA A 88 6.55 38.49 14.69
N THR A 89 6.77 39.45 15.59
CA THR A 89 7.02 39.17 17.01
C THR A 89 5.83 38.50 17.67
N PHE A 90 4.60 38.99 17.43
CA PHE A 90 3.39 38.39 18.00
C PHE A 90 3.14 36.97 17.47
N THR A 91 3.32 36.76 16.16
CA THR A 91 3.20 35.45 15.52
C THR A 91 4.26 34.48 16.05
N GLY A 92 5.52 34.92 16.20
CA GLY A 92 6.60 34.12 16.79
C GLY A 92 6.29 33.70 18.23
N LEU A 93 5.78 34.64 19.05
CA LEU A 93 5.34 34.35 20.41
C LEU A 93 4.19 33.33 20.44
N LEU A 94 3.18 33.50 19.58
CA LEU A 94 2.05 32.57 19.48
C LEU A 94 2.51 31.16 19.08
N PHE A 95 3.40 31.06 18.08
CA PHE A 95 3.97 29.76 17.67
C PHE A 95 4.78 29.12 18.78
N TYR A 96 5.57 29.91 19.52
CA TYR A 96 6.32 29.42 20.67
C TYR A 96 5.40 28.87 21.76
N VAL A 97 4.41 29.65 22.21
CA VAL A 97 3.47 29.24 23.27
C VAL A 97 2.68 28.00 22.85
N THR A 98 2.16 27.97 21.63
CA THR A 98 1.38 26.83 21.12
C THR A 98 2.23 25.57 20.98
N SER A 99 3.49 25.71 20.57
CA SER A 99 4.43 24.60 20.43
C SER A 99 4.90 24.06 21.78
N ALA A 100 5.23 24.95 22.72
CA ALA A 100 5.61 24.59 24.08
C ALA A 100 4.47 23.86 24.80
N ASP A 101 3.25 24.36 24.65
CA ASP A 101 2.04 23.76 25.23
C ASP A 101 1.76 22.35 24.67
N SER A 102 1.85 22.20 23.34
CA SER A 102 1.70 20.90 22.67
C SER A 102 2.82 19.93 23.07
N GLY A 103 4.05 20.41 23.23
CA GLY A 103 5.19 19.61 23.67
C GLY A 103 5.03 19.10 25.11
N ALA A 104 4.62 19.98 26.02
CA ALA A 104 4.36 19.63 27.41
C ALA A 104 3.21 18.62 27.54
N LEU A 105 2.17 18.73 26.71
CA LEU A 105 1.10 17.74 26.63
C LEU A 105 1.61 16.36 26.18
N VAL A 106 2.45 16.31 25.13
CA VAL A 106 3.04 15.06 24.65
C VAL A 106 3.91 14.40 25.73
N MET A 107 4.76 15.16 26.41
CA MET A 107 5.61 14.64 27.48
C MET A 107 4.77 14.16 28.68
N SER A 108 3.69 14.87 29.02
CA SER A 108 2.74 14.42 30.04
C SER A 108 2.09 13.09 29.67
N ASN A 109 1.80 12.87 28.40
CA ASN A 109 1.21 11.61 27.92
C ASN A 109 2.21 10.46 27.97
N PHE A 110 3.48 10.70 27.63
CA PHE A 110 4.53 9.69 27.71
C PHE A 110 4.91 9.33 29.16
N ALA A 111 4.87 10.30 30.06
CA ALA A 111 5.25 10.12 31.46
C ALA A 111 4.12 9.56 32.36
N SER A 112 2.94 9.27 31.79
CA SER A 112 1.77 8.83 32.55
C SER A 112 1.19 7.54 31.99
N THR A 113 0.72 6.65 32.86
CA THR A 113 -0.11 5.51 32.45
C THR A 113 -1.51 6.02 32.13
N ILE A 114 -1.83 6.08 30.83
CA ILE A 114 -3.16 6.47 30.36
C ILE A 114 -3.98 5.19 30.10
N GLU A 115 -4.99 4.95 30.94
CA GLU A 115 -5.91 3.81 30.76
C GLU A 115 -6.81 4.00 29.54
N ASP A 116 -7.32 5.23 29.35
CA ASP A 116 -8.23 5.61 28.28
C ASP A 116 -7.49 6.47 27.22
N PRO A 117 -7.24 5.94 26.00
CA PRO A 117 -6.53 6.65 24.93
C PRO A 117 -7.19 7.96 24.48
N THR A 118 -8.43 8.21 24.87
CA THR A 118 -9.15 9.46 24.55
C THR A 118 -8.86 10.58 25.54
N LYS A 119 -8.23 10.26 26.68
CA LYS A 119 -7.93 11.22 27.74
C LYS A 119 -6.48 11.68 27.68
N ASP A 120 -6.30 12.97 27.92
CA ASP A 120 -4.99 13.58 28.07
C ASP A 120 -4.39 13.25 29.44
N GLY A 121 -3.06 13.33 29.52
CA GLY A 121 -2.30 13.20 30.74
C GLY A 121 -2.69 14.24 31.79
N PRO A 122 -2.37 13.97 33.07
CA PRO A 122 -2.79 14.82 34.19
C PRO A 122 -2.24 16.24 34.06
N LYS A 123 -3.09 17.25 34.29
CA LYS A 123 -2.76 18.67 34.10
C LYS A 123 -1.51 19.12 34.85
N TRP A 124 -1.26 18.58 36.05
CA TRP A 124 -0.08 18.93 36.84
C TRP A 124 1.22 18.48 36.17
N MET A 125 1.21 17.32 35.49
CA MET A 125 2.38 16.78 34.77
C MET A 125 2.68 17.62 33.53
N ARG A 126 1.66 18.12 32.83
CA ARG A 126 1.82 19.11 31.75
C ARG A 126 2.45 20.40 32.26
N ILE A 127 1.99 20.94 33.40
CA ILE A 127 2.58 22.15 34.00
C ILE A 127 4.05 21.90 34.37
N PHE A 128 4.34 20.74 34.98
CA PHE A 128 5.71 20.34 35.31
C PHE A 128 6.62 20.32 34.07
N TRP A 129 6.21 19.66 32.99
CA TRP A 129 7.00 19.61 31.76
C TRP A 129 7.15 20.97 31.08
N ALA A 130 6.11 21.81 31.09
CA ALA A 130 6.20 23.18 30.57
C ALA A 130 7.27 23.98 31.33
N ILE A 131 7.26 23.94 32.67
CA ILE A 131 8.26 24.63 33.51
C ILE A 131 9.66 24.04 33.29
N ALA A 132 9.78 22.70 33.27
CA ALA A 132 11.05 22.02 33.08
C ALA A 132 11.70 22.37 31.73
N THR A 133 10.92 22.38 30.64
CA THR A 133 11.42 22.79 29.31
C THR A 133 11.81 24.27 29.25
N GLY A 134 11.07 25.16 29.93
CA GLY A 134 11.41 26.57 30.03
C GLY A 134 12.72 26.80 30.80
N LEU A 135 12.89 26.13 31.94
CA LEU A 135 14.13 26.16 32.74
C LEU A 135 15.32 25.61 31.95
N LEU A 136 15.13 24.50 31.23
CA LEU A 136 16.16 23.93 30.38
C LEU A 136 16.57 24.91 29.26
N THR A 137 15.60 25.56 28.63
CA THR A 137 15.85 26.56 27.57
C THR A 137 16.64 27.74 28.13
N LEU A 138 16.25 28.26 29.29
CA LEU A 138 16.95 29.37 29.96
C LEU A 138 18.37 28.98 30.35
N ALA A 139 18.57 27.79 30.90
CA ALA A 139 19.89 27.28 31.25
C ALA A 139 20.80 27.14 30.02
N MET A 140 20.29 26.57 28.93
CA MET A 140 21.04 26.45 27.67
C MET A 140 21.39 27.82 27.06
N MET A 141 20.47 28.78 27.15
CA MET A 141 20.70 30.14 26.67
C MET A 141 21.83 30.83 27.43
N VAL A 142 21.98 30.57 28.73
CA VAL A 142 23.09 31.08 29.56
C VAL A 142 24.43 30.40 29.27
N VAL A 143 24.44 29.09 28.99
CA VAL A 143 25.69 28.32 28.77
C VAL A 143 26.39 28.69 27.47
N GLY A 144 25.64 28.80 26.37
CA GLY A 144 26.24 29.07 25.07
C GLY A 144 25.25 29.40 23.95
N GLY A 145 24.00 29.74 24.30
CA GLY A 145 23.03 30.25 23.35
C GLY A 145 22.60 29.25 22.27
N ILE A 146 22.34 29.78 21.07
CA ILE A 146 21.81 29.04 19.91
C ILE A 146 22.75 27.92 19.45
N PRO A 147 24.08 28.11 19.33
CA PRO A 147 24.99 27.04 18.88
C PRO A 147 24.99 25.82 19.81
N THR A 148 24.90 26.03 21.12
CA THR A 148 24.79 24.93 22.11
C THR A 148 23.48 24.17 21.94
N LEU A 149 22.36 24.86 21.73
CA LEU A 149 21.06 24.23 21.47
C LEU A 149 21.07 23.41 20.17
N GLN A 150 21.69 23.90 19.11
CA GLN A 150 21.84 23.17 17.85
C GLN A 150 22.65 21.88 18.03
N SER A 151 23.80 21.98 18.71
CA SER A 151 24.67 20.83 18.99
C SER A 151 23.96 19.77 19.83
N ALA A 152 23.26 20.19 20.89
CA ALA A 152 22.47 19.29 21.73
C ALA A 152 21.38 18.57 20.91
N THR A 153 20.70 19.30 20.01
CA THR A 153 19.66 18.74 19.14
C THR A 153 20.22 17.67 18.20
N ILE A 154 21.42 17.87 17.64
CA ILE A 154 22.08 16.87 16.79
C ILE A 154 22.41 15.61 17.60
N VAL A 155 22.99 15.79 18.79
CA VAL A 155 23.37 14.68 19.68
C VAL A 155 22.15 13.84 20.09
N PHE A 156 21.03 14.48 20.46
CA PHE A 156 19.80 13.76 20.81
C PHE A 156 19.02 13.25 19.60
N GLY A 157 19.14 13.90 18.43
CA GLY A 157 18.45 13.52 17.20
C GLY A 157 18.95 12.20 16.62
N LEU A 158 20.25 11.95 16.70
CA LEU A 158 20.86 10.73 16.15
C LEU A 158 20.30 9.41 16.76
N PRO A 159 20.26 9.21 18.09
CA PRO A 159 19.66 8.00 18.65
C PRO A 159 18.15 7.93 18.38
N PHE A 160 17.46 9.08 18.34
CA PHE A 160 16.03 9.11 18.01
C PHE A 160 15.76 8.70 16.55
N ALA A 161 16.69 8.94 15.63
CA ALA A 161 16.58 8.47 14.25
C ALA A 161 16.50 6.93 14.17
N ILE A 162 17.26 6.22 15.00
CA ILE A 162 17.18 4.75 15.09
C ILE A 162 15.78 4.31 15.52
N VAL A 163 15.22 4.97 16.54
CA VAL A 163 13.84 4.73 17.00
C VAL A 163 12.83 4.96 15.86
N MET A 164 13.03 6.00 15.04
CA MET A 164 12.17 6.28 13.90
C MET A 164 12.17 5.13 12.88
N TYR A 165 13.32 4.55 12.56
CA TYR A 165 13.40 3.38 11.68
C TYR A 165 12.66 2.17 12.24
N LEU A 166 12.75 1.93 13.56
CA LEU A 166 11.99 0.85 14.21
C LEU A 166 10.47 1.08 14.11
N VAL A 167 10.02 2.33 14.28
CA VAL A 167 8.61 2.69 14.11
C VAL A 167 8.16 2.50 12.66
N MET A 168 8.97 2.90 11.68
CA MET A 168 8.69 2.67 10.26
C MET A 168 8.55 1.18 9.93
N TYR A 169 9.47 0.36 10.42
CA TYR A 169 9.40 -1.11 10.25
C TYR A 169 8.15 -1.70 10.90
N GLY A 170 7.81 -1.25 12.12
CA GLY A 170 6.59 -1.67 12.82
C GLY A 170 5.31 -1.32 12.04
N LEU A 171 5.25 -0.11 11.47
CA LEU A 171 4.13 0.33 10.63
C LEU A 171 4.01 -0.50 9.35
N TRP A 172 5.14 -0.76 8.66
CA TRP A 172 5.16 -1.60 7.48
C TRP A 172 4.63 -3.01 7.77
N LYS A 173 5.11 -3.63 8.86
CA LYS A 173 4.63 -4.95 9.29
C LYS A 173 3.12 -4.93 9.60
N ALA A 174 2.64 -3.90 10.29
CA ALA A 174 1.22 -3.76 10.62
C ALA A 174 0.36 -3.62 9.35
N LEU A 175 0.78 -2.80 8.38
CA LEU A 175 0.08 -2.62 7.10
C LEU A 175 0.06 -3.92 6.27
N ARG A 176 1.14 -4.71 6.31
CA ARG A 176 1.18 -6.01 5.64
C ARG A 176 0.17 -7.01 6.23
N VAL A 177 0.05 -7.04 7.56
CA VAL A 177 -0.95 -7.87 8.25
C VAL A 177 -2.37 -7.39 7.93
N GLU A 178 -2.62 -6.08 7.95
CA GLU A 178 -3.92 -5.51 7.59
C GLU A 178 -4.30 -5.85 6.15
N ARG A 179 -3.34 -5.73 5.21
CA ARG A 179 -3.56 -6.11 3.81
C ARG A 179 -3.94 -7.59 3.68
N ALA A 180 -3.21 -8.48 4.33
CA ALA A 180 -3.54 -9.90 4.35
C ALA A 180 -4.93 -10.18 4.96
N ALA A 181 -5.31 -9.43 6.01
CA ALA A 181 -6.64 -9.52 6.60
C ALA A 181 -7.74 -9.04 5.63
N MET A 182 -7.52 -7.92 4.92
CA MET A 182 -8.44 -7.42 3.90
C MET A 182 -8.60 -8.42 2.74
N ASP A 183 -7.50 -8.91 2.18
CA ASP A 183 -7.50 -9.90 1.09
C ASP A 183 -8.25 -11.18 1.52
N SER A 184 -8.06 -11.64 2.77
CA SER A 184 -8.78 -12.80 3.30
C SER A 184 -10.31 -12.58 3.39
N GLN A 185 -10.75 -11.36 3.71
CA GLN A 185 -12.17 -11.03 3.74
C GLN A 185 -12.77 -11.01 2.34
N GLU A 186 -12.04 -10.49 1.35
CA GLU A 186 -12.46 -10.48 -0.05
C GLU A 186 -12.59 -11.89 -0.62
N ALA A 187 -11.58 -12.74 -0.37
CA ALA A 187 -11.60 -14.14 -0.78
C ALA A 187 -12.77 -14.91 -0.13
N ALA A 188 -13.02 -14.70 1.16
CA ALA A 188 -14.15 -15.31 1.86
C ALA A 188 -15.51 -14.88 1.27
N ARG A 189 -15.63 -13.62 0.81
CA ARG A 189 -16.87 -13.09 0.20
C ARG A 189 -17.16 -13.69 -1.17
N ALA A 190 -16.14 -14.01 -1.97
CA ALA A 190 -16.34 -14.66 -3.28
C ALA A 190 -17.04 -16.01 -3.11
N GLY A 191 -16.51 -16.85 -2.21
CA GLY A 191 -17.09 -18.16 -1.91
C GLY A 191 -18.49 -18.12 -1.27
N VAL A 192 -18.87 -17.02 -0.62
CA VAL A 192 -20.24 -16.80 -0.11
C VAL A 192 -21.20 -16.39 -1.23
N ARG A 193 -20.76 -15.51 -2.14
CA ARG A 193 -21.58 -15.03 -3.27
C ARG A 193 -21.98 -16.19 -4.19
N ALA A 194 -21.02 -16.99 -4.63
CA ALA A 194 -21.27 -18.16 -5.48
C ALA A 194 -22.21 -19.18 -4.79
N ALA A 195 -21.99 -19.45 -3.49
CA ALA A 195 -22.79 -20.40 -2.74
C ALA A 195 -24.23 -19.92 -2.47
N ASN A 196 -24.43 -18.62 -2.22
CA ASN A 196 -25.76 -18.05 -1.95
C ASN A 196 -26.62 -17.95 -3.22
N ARG A 197 -26.03 -17.66 -4.39
CA ARG A 197 -26.79 -17.60 -5.65
C ARG A 197 -27.24 -18.97 -6.13
N ALA A 198 -26.35 -19.96 -6.12
CA ALA A 198 -26.72 -21.33 -6.46
C ALA A 198 -27.86 -21.85 -5.55
N ALA A 199 -27.83 -21.49 -4.26
CA ALA A 199 -28.87 -21.86 -3.31
C ALA A 199 -30.20 -21.09 -3.49
N ALA A 200 -30.20 -19.92 -4.14
CA ALA A 200 -31.42 -19.15 -4.38
C ALA A 200 -32.27 -19.73 -5.53
N ILE A 201 -31.64 -20.42 -6.48
CA ILE A 201 -32.28 -21.00 -7.67
C ILE A 201 -32.76 -22.44 -7.39
N GLN A 202 -32.06 -23.17 -6.51
CA GLN A 202 -32.44 -24.53 -6.08
C GLN A 202 -32.62 -24.58 -4.54
N PRO A 203 -33.81 -24.23 -4.01
CA PRO A 203 -34.05 -24.13 -2.56
C PRO A 203 -34.02 -25.46 -1.80
N THR A 204 -34.03 -26.60 -2.50
CA THR A 204 -34.28 -27.92 -1.92
C THR A 204 -33.11 -28.48 -1.10
N GLU A 205 -31.89 -27.92 -1.22
CA GLU A 205 -30.66 -28.47 -0.61
C GLU A 205 -30.04 -27.59 0.51
N HIS A 206 -30.81 -26.73 1.19
CA HIS A 206 -30.28 -25.80 2.19
C HIS A 206 -29.48 -26.47 3.35
N THR A 207 -29.70 -27.74 3.66
CA THR A 207 -29.06 -28.45 4.78
C THR A 207 -27.60 -28.86 4.54
N ARG A 208 -27.10 -28.84 3.29
CA ARG A 208 -25.74 -29.28 2.93
C ARG A 208 -24.74 -28.14 2.72
N ASN A 209 -25.20 -26.90 2.55
CA ASN A 209 -24.37 -25.78 2.09
C ASN A 209 -23.22 -25.43 3.07
N TRP A 210 -23.48 -25.31 4.38
CA TRP A 210 -22.41 -24.96 5.33
C TRP A 210 -21.40 -26.10 5.58
N ARG A 211 -21.85 -27.36 5.53
CA ARG A 211 -20.96 -28.53 5.67
C ARG A 211 -20.04 -28.65 4.46
N GLN A 212 -20.57 -28.45 3.26
CA GLN A 212 -19.78 -28.42 2.04
C GLN A 212 -18.77 -27.27 2.05
N ARG A 213 -19.17 -26.08 2.53
CA ARG A 213 -18.24 -24.96 2.75
C ARG A 213 -17.16 -25.26 3.78
N LEU A 214 -17.50 -25.97 4.85
CA LEU A 214 -16.52 -26.41 5.85
C LEU A 214 -15.53 -27.38 5.21
N VAL A 215 -15.99 -28.41 4.50
CA VAL A 215 -15.11 -29.35 3.78
C VAL A 215 -14.18 -28.61 2.83
N ARG A 216 -14.69 -27.63 2.06
CA ARG A 216 -13.86 -26.79 1.18
C ARG A 216 -12.77 -26.03 1.95
N SER A 217 -13.11 -25.43 3.11
CA SER A 217 -12.15 -24.64 3.90
C SER A 217 -11.00 -25.44 4.50
N VAL A 218 -11.12 -26.77 4.56
CA VAL A 218 -10.07 -27.69 5.05
C VAL A 218 -9.60 -28.67 3.97
N SER A 219 -9.93 -28.43 2.70
CA SER A 219 -9.47 -29.25 1.57
C SER A 219 -8.18 -28.66 0.99
N TYR A 220 -7.15 -29.48 0.88
CA TYR A 220 -5.85 -29.13 0.31
C TYR A 220 -5.53 -30.15 -0.78
N PRO A 221 -5.97 -29.94 -2.04
CA PRO A 221 -5.80 -30.95 -3.09
C PRO A 221 -4.35 -31.00 -3.58
N GLY A 222 -3.77 -32.21 -3.59
CA GLY A 222 -2.55 -32.51 -4.32
C GLY A 222 -2.80 -32.66 -5.83
N GLN A 223 -1.75 -32.91 -6.61
CA GLN A 223 -1.78 -32.83 -8.08
C GLN A 223 -2.91 -33.69 -8.71
N ALA A 224 -3.07 -34.94 -8.26
CA ALA A 224 -4.07 -35.86 -8.79
C ALA A 224 -5.52 -35.43 -8.50
N ALA A 225 -5.77 -34.84 -7.33
CA ALA A 225 -7.11 -34.37 -6.96
C ALA A 225 -7.49 -33.12 -7.76
N THR A 226 -6.53 -32.21 -7.97
CA THR A 226 -6.69 -31.01 -8.80
C THR A 226 -7.00 -31.37 -10.26
N ARG A 227 -6.22 -32.28 -10.86
CA ARG A 227 -6.44 -32.77 -12.23
C ARG A 227 -7.82 -33.42 -12.42
N ARG A 228 -8.29 -34.16 -11.40
CA ARG A 228 -9.63 -34.76 -11.41
C ARG A 228 -10.73 -33.70 -11.34
N TYR A 229 -10.59 -32.69 -10.48
CA TYR A 229 -11.59 -31.62 -10.37
C TYR A 229 -11.70 -30.80 -11.66
N LEU A 230 -10.56 -30.49 -12.28
CA LEU A 230 -10.53 -29.75 -13.54
C LEU A 230 -11.27 -30.49 -14.66
N SER A 231 -10.98 -31.78 -14.87
CA SER A 231 -11.62 -32.57 -15.93
C SER A 231 -13.07 -32.97 -15.64
N GLN A 232 -13.44 -33.23 -14.37
CA GLN A 232 -14.78 -33.72 -14.03
C GLN A 232 -15.79 -32.62 -13.70
N THR A 233 -15.34 -31.44 -13.30
CA THR A 233 -16.21 -30.36 -12.83
C THR A 233 -15.97 -29.06 -13.58
N ALA A 234 -14.71 -28.62 -13.69
CA ALA A 234 -14.40 -27.28 -14.18
C ALA A 234 -14.59 -27.14 -15.70
N GLU A 235 -14.00 -28.06 -16.47
CA GLU A 235 -14.12 -28.12 -17.94
C GLU A 235 -15.60 -28.29 -18.37
N PRO A 236 -16.37 -29.26 -17.85
CA PRO A 236 -17.78 -29.37 -18.20
C PRO A 236 -18.63 -28.15 -17.83
N ALA A 237 -18.25 -27.38 -16.80
CA ALA A 237 -18.96 -26.14 -16.43
C ALA A 237 -18.69 -25.03 -17.45
N LEU A 238 -17.43 -24.84 -17.85
CA LEU A 238 -17.05 -23.83 -18.83
C LEU A 238 -17.56 -24.16 -20.23
N GLU A 239 -17.59 -25.44 -20.60
CA GLU A 239 -18.19 -25.90 -21.85
C GLU A 239 -19.69 -25.58 -21.92
N GLU A 240 -20.43 -25.76 -20.82
CA GLU A 240 -21.86 -25.43 -20.76
C GLU A 240 -22.11 -23.94 -20.92
N VAL A 241 -21.31 -23.09 -20.26
CA VAL A 241 -21.38 -21.63 -20.45
C VAL A 241 -21.00 -21.24 -21.88
N CYS A 242 -19.94 -21.83 -22.44
CA CYS A 242 -19.50 -21.58 -23.81
C CYS A 242 -20.59 -21.94 -24.83
N GLN A 243 -21.27 -23.07 -24.64
CA GLN A 243 -22.38 -23.47 -25.48
C GLN A 243 -23.53 -22.46 -25.39
N ALA A 244 -23.92 -22.06 -24.18
CA ALA A 244 -24.98 -21.06 -23.99
C ALA A 244 -24.63 -19.71 -24.64
N LEU A 245 -23.38 -19.25 -24.54
CA LEU A 245 -22.91 -18.04 -25.22
C LEU A 245 -22.98 -18.16 -26.76
N ARG A 246 -22.62 -19.32 -27.30
CA ARG A 246 -22.70 -19.59 -28.76
C ARG A 246 -24.14 -19.61 -29.27
N GLU A 247 -25.09 -20.10 -28.47
CA GLU A 247 -26.52 -20.07 -28.79
C GLU A 247 -27.05 -18.62 -28.90
N GLU A 248 -26.49 -17.71 -28.10
CA GLU A 248 -26.74 -16.26 -28.16
C GLU A 248 -25.88 -15.54 -29.21
N HIS A 249 -25.26 -16.27 -30.15
CA HIS A 249 -24.43 -15.76 -31.25
C HIS A 249 -23.14 -15.03 -30.82
N VAL A 250 -22.65 -15.29 -29.61
CA VAL A 250 -21.37 -14.77 -29.10
C VAL A 250 -20.21 -15.68 -29.54
N GLN A 251 -19.08 -15.08 -29.96
CA GLN A 251 -17.87 -15.82 -30.35
C GLN A 251 -17.08 -16.30 -29.12
N ALA A 252 -17.51 -17.40 -28.52
CA ALA A 252 -16.84 -18.01 -27.36
C ALA A 252 -16.09 -19.31 -27.72
N ALA A 253 -14.95 -19.54 -27.06
CA ALA A 253 -14.15 -20.76 -27.14
C ALA A 253 -13.67 -21.20 -25.76
N VAL A 254 -13.59 -22.52 -25.55
CA VAL A 254 -12.89 -23.10 -24.40
C VAL A 254 -11.51 -23.54 -24.87
N GLU A 255 -10.47 -22.98 -24.27
CA GLU A 255 -9.08 -23.30 -24.52
C GLU A 255 -8.51 -24.11 -23.37
N HIS A 256 -7.59 -25.01 -23.69
CA HIS A 256 -6.91 -25.87 -22.74
C HIS A 256 -5.41 -25.63 -22.84
N GLY A 257 -4.75 -25.62 -21.70
CA GLY A 257 -3.30 -25.58 -21.65
C GLY A 257 -2.76 -26.35 -20.46
N HIS A 258 -1.45 -26.40 -20.36
CA HIS A 258 -0.75 -27.00 -19.23
C HIS A 258 0.17 -25.96 -18.63
N ASP A 259 0.18 -25.90 -17.30
CA ASP A 259 1.14 -25.09 -16.57
C ASP A 259 2.55 -25.69 -16.77
N PRO A 260 3.52 -24.94 -17.32
CA PRO A 260 4.83 -25.48 -17.67
C PRO A 260 5.67 -25.87 -16.46
N VAL A 261 5.33 -25.40 -15.25
CA VAL A 261 6.06 -25.69 -14.00
C VAL A 261 5.50 -26.93 -13.30
N THR A 262 4.17 -27.02 -13.18
CA THR A 262 3.48 -28.06 -12.40
C THR A 262 2.89 -29.19 -13.25
N ASP A 263 2.92 -29.06 -14.58
CA ASP A 263 2.28 -29.98 -15.56
C ASP A 263 0.78 -30.21 -15.25
N LEU A 264 0.14 -29.29 -14.53
CA LEU A 264 -1.29 -29.35 -14.28
C LEU A 264 -2.04 -28.68 -15.44
N PRO A 265 -3.16 -29.28 -15.89
CA PRO A 265 -3.97 -28.62 -16.90
C PRO A 265 -4.58 -27.34 -16.32
N TYR A 266 -4.86 -26.37 -17.19
CA TYR A 266 -5.75 -25.26 -16.91
C TYR A 266 -6.79 -25.15 -18.01
N VAL A 267 -7.92 -24.53 -17.69
CA VAL A 267 -9.04 -24.38 -18.63
C VAL A 267 -9.44 -22.92 -18.68
N SER A 268 -9.59 -22.39 -19.89
CA SER A 268 -9.91 -20.99 -20.15
C SER A 268 -11.17 -20.88 -20.99
N LEU A 269 -12.11 -20.03 -20.57
CA LEU A 269 -13.20 -19.54 -21.40
C LEU A 269 -12.79 -18.19 -21.97
N VAL A 270 -12.73 -18.09 -23.29
CA VAL A 270 -12.41 -16.86 -24.03
C VAL A 270 -13.60 -16.48 -24.88
N GLU A 271 -14.05 -15.24 -24.75
CA GLU A 271 -15.03 -14.63 -25.64
C GLU A 271 -14.38 -13.45 -26.35
N HIS A 272 -14.43 -13.50 -27.68
CA HIS A 272 -13.85 -12.48 -28.54
C HIS A 272 -14.89 -11.39 -28.83
N LEU A 273 -14.56 -10.15 -28.51
CA LEU A 273 -15.43 -8.98 -28.68
C LEU A 273 -14.86 -8.08 -29.77
N ASP A 274 -15.62 -7.87 -30.85
CA ASP A 274 -15.16 -7.07 -31.99
C ASP A 274 -14.89 -5.61 -31.61
N GLY A 275 -13.62 -5.21 -31.63
CA GLY A 275 -13.19 -3.83 -31.38
C GLY A 275 -13.13 -3.42 -29.90
N GLU A 276 -13.49 -4.32 -28.98
CA GLU A 276 -13.44 -4.13 -27.54
C GLU A 276 -12.50 -5.15 -26.89
N ARG A 277 -12.35 -5.09 -25.57
CA ARG A 277 -11.48 -6.00 -24.83
C ARG A 277 -12.17 -7.36 -24.63
N ASP A 278 -11.53 -8.45 -25.07
CA ASP A 278 -12.03 -9.81 -24.91
C ASP A 278 -12.35 -10.16 -23.45
N PHE A 279 -13.25 -11.12 -23.25
CA PHE A 279 -13.49 -11.70 -21.93
C PHE A 279 -12.63 -12.96 -21.78
N LEU A 280 -11.86 -13.03 -20.68
CA LEU A 280 -11.07 -14.20 -20.31
C LEU A 280 -11.44 -14.62 -18.88
N TYR A 281 -11.84 -15.87 -18.73
CA TYR A 281 -12.00 -16.54 -17.43
C TYR A 281 -11.20 -17.84 -17.45
N GLN A 282 -10.08 -17.85 -16.74
CA GLN A 282 -9.14 -18.98 -16.72
C GLN A 282 -9.05 -19.58 -15.33
N ILE A 283 -9.31 -20.87 -15.20
CA ILE A 283 -9.13 -21.59 -13.93
C ILE A 283 -7.72 -22.14 -13.93
N TYR A 284 -6.83 -21.49 -13.18
CA TYR A 284 -5.40 -21.78 -13.18
C TYR A 284 -4.96 -22.45 -11.86
N PRO A 285 -4.14 -23.51 -11.92
CA PRO A 285 -3.56 -24.13 -10.74
C PRO A 285 -2.38 -23.30 -10.21
N VAL A 286 -2.46 -22.84 -8.96
CA VAL A 286 -1.39 -22.12 -8.27
C VAL A 286 -0.83 -23.01 -7.16
N ALA A 287 0.46 -23.36 -7.24
CA ALA A 287 1.14 -24.13 -6.21
C ALA A 287 1.30 -23.28 -4.93
N CYS A 288 0.96 -23.84 -3.79
CA CYS A 288 1.05 -23.20 -2.48
C CYS A 288 1.69 -24.16 -1.47
N PRO A 289 2.56 -23.66 -0.56
CA PRO A 289 3.13 -24.51 0.48
C PRO A 289 2.04 -24.97 1.44
N THR A 290 2.05 -26.25 1.80
CA THR A 290 1.07 -26.82 2.72
C THR A 290 1.12 -26.11 4.08
N PRO A 291 0.00 -25.58 4.61
CA PRO A 291 0.04 -24.78 5.82
C PRO A 291 0.50 -25.58 7.06
N SER A 292 1.39 -24.98 7.85
CA SER A 292 1.99 -25.62 9.04
C SER A 292 1.01 -25.96 10.16
N TYR A 293 -0.20 -25.40 10.16
CA TYR A 293 -1.24 -25.68 11.14
C TYR A 293 -2.11 -26.92 10.82
N LEU A 294 -1.89 -27.58 9.68
CA LEU A 294 -2.46 -28.88 9.38
C LEU A 294 -1.77 -29.95 10.24
N LEU A 295 -2.32 -30.20 11.42
CA LEU A 295 -1.77 -31.15 12.39
C LEU A 295 -1.87 -32.63 11.98
N VAL A 296 -2.54 -32.95 10.87
CA VAL A 296 -2.69 -34.34 10.39
C VAL A 296 -2.87 -34.37 8.88
N SER A 297 -1.84 -34.75 8.13
CA SER A 297 -2.04 -35.60 6.94
C SER A 297 -0.79 -36.47 6.73
N PRO A 298 -0.89 -37.81 6.73
CA PRO A 298 0.26 -38.72 6.58
C PRO A 298 0.76 -38.84 5.14
N GLN A 299 0.13 -38.17 4.18
CA GLN A 299 0.42 -38.30 2.76
C GLN A 299 0.27 -36.94 2.07
N THR A 300 1.10 -36.76 1.05
CA THR A 300 0.98 -35.83 -0.08
C THR A 300 1.79 -34.54 0.07
N GLU A 301 2.84 -34.45 -0.76
CA GLU A 301 3.49 -33.26 -1.37
C GLU A 301 3.71 -32.01 -0.48
N ASP A 302 4.93 -31.44 -0.54
CA ASP A 302 5.26 -30.18 0.16
C ASP A 302 4.37 -29.00 -0.28
N SER A 303 3.68 -29.14 -1.42
CA SER A 303 2.74 -28.16 -1.98
C SER A 303 1.35 -28.76 -2.21
N TYR A 304 0.33 -27.94 -2.00
CA TYR A 304 -1.04 -28.15 -2.48
C TYR A 304 -1.37 -27.13 -3.56
N TYR A 305 -2.39 -27.39 -4.36
CA TYR A 305 -2.73 -26.53 -5.49
C TYR A 305 -4.06 -25.82 -5.25
N ARG A 306 -4.07 -24.50 -5.34
CA ARG A 306 -5.29 -23.69 -5.35
C ARG A 306 -5.75 -23.49 -6.79
N LEU A 307 -7.05 -23.58 -7.05
CA LEU A 307 -7.60 -23.26 -8.36
C LEU A 307 -8.14 -21.84 -8.30
N GLU A 308 -7.37 -20.89 -8.81
CA GLU A 308 -7.77 -19.49 -8.80
C GLU A 308 -8.33 -19.09 -10.17
N PRO A 309 -9.43 -18.30 -10.22
CA PRO A 309 -9.90 -17.74 -11.46
C PRO A 309 -9.06 -16.50 -11.81
N PHE A 310 -8.49 -16.52 -13.00
CA PHE A 310 -7.74 -15.44 -13.62
C PHE A 310 -8.61 -14.73 -14.65
N SER A 311 -8.41 -13.43 -14.72
CA SER A 311 -8.91 -12.56 -15.77
C SER A 311 -7.74 -11.94 -16.51
N GLN A 312 -7.99 -11.14 -17.55
CA GLN A 312 -6.90 -10.41 -18.23
C GLN A 312 -6.08 -9.51 -17.31
N THR A 313 -6.61 -9.14 -16.14
CA THR A 313 -5.93 -8.30 -15.14
C THR A 313 -5.25 -9.12 -14.03
N GLY A 314 -5.19 -10.44 -14.13
CA GLY A 314 -4.60 -11.34 -13.13
C GLY A 314 -5.62 -12.11 -12.29
N SER A 315 -5.11 -12.76 -11.24
CA SER A 315 -5.88 -13.58 -10.30
C SER A 315 -6.94 -12.77 -9.56
N ARG A 316 -8.09 -13.39 -9.31
CA ARG A 316 -9.13 -12.86 -8.42
C ARG A 316 -8.91 -13.19 -6.94
N GLY A 317 -7.89 -13.97 -6.60
CA GLY A 317 -7.44 -14.20 -5.22
C GLY A 317 -8.33 -15.12 -4.37
N TYR A 318 -9.25 -15.87 -4.97
CA TYR A 318 -10.05 -16.89 -4.27
C TYR A 318 -9.95 -18.25 -4.94
N ASP A 319 -10.13 -19.30 -4.14
CA ASP A 319 -10.08 -20.68 -4.61
C ASP A 319 -11.47 -21.17 -5.01
N VAL A 320 -11.60 -21.67 -6.24
CA VAL A 320 -12.83 -22.30 -6.78
C VAL A 320 -12.85 -23.80 -6.57
N TYR A 321 -11.77 -24.42 -6.08
CA TYR A 321 -11.76 -25.86 -5.79
C TYR A 321 -12.89 -26.24 -4.81
N GLY A 322 -13.63 -27.30 -5.14
CA GLY A 322 -14.79 -27.76 -4.35
C GLY A 322 -16.10 -27.00 -4.60
N PHE A 323 -16.14 -26.07 -5.56
CA PHE A 323 -17.41 -25.55 -6.08
C PHE A 323 -18.16 -26.68 -6.81
N THR A 324 -19.49 -26.64 -6.80
CA THR A 324 -20.27 -27.47 -7.72
C THR A 324 -20.21 -26.90 -9.14
N LYS A 325 -20.56 -27.72 -10.14
CA LYS A 325 -20.71 -27.26 -11.52
C LYS A 325 -21.58 -25.99 -11.61
N GLU A 326 -22.74 -26.00 -10.97
CA GLU A 326 -23.67 -24.86 -10.91
C GLU A 326 -23.05 -23.61 -10.27
N GLN A 327 -22.32 -23.78 -9.16
CA GLN A 327 -21.66 -22.67 -8.48
C GLN A 327 -20.56 -22.05 -9.35
N LEU A 328 -19.86 -22.87 -10.13
CA LEU A 328 -18.82 -22.41 -11.05
C LEU A 328 -19.43 -21.69 -12.25
N ILE A 329 -20.54 -22.19 -12.82
CA ILE A 329 -21.31 -21.49 -13.87
C ILE A 329 -21.71 -20.09 -13.40
N HIS A 330 -22.31 -19.98 -12.21
CA HIS A 330 -22.66 -18.66 -11.66
C HIS A 330 -21.45 -17.77 -11.40
N ASP A 331 -20.32 -18.34 -10.97
CA ASP A 331 -19.09 -17.55 -10.78
C ASP A 331 -18.56 -16.99 -12.11
N VAL A 332 -18.61 -17.78 -13.18
CA VAL A 332 -18.22 -17.35 -14.54
C VAL A 332 -19.14 -16.24 -15.02
N LEU A 333 -20.47 -16.42 -14.91
CA LEU A 333 -21.45 -15.40 -15.29
C LEU A 333 -21.28 -14.09 -14.49
N ASP A 334 -21.00 -14.17 -13.19
CA ASP A 334 -20.70 -13.01 -12.35
C ASP A 334 -19.48 -12.23 -12.83
N ASN A 335 -18.47 -12.92 -13.37
CA ASN A 335 -17.28 -12.29 -13.92
C ASN A 335 -17.56 -11.72 -15.31
N HIS A 336 -18.36 -12.39 -16.12
CA HIS A 336 -18.81 -11.93 -17.44
C HIS A 336 -19.67 -10.65 -17.34
N GLU A 337 -20.69 -10.62 -16.47
CA GLU A 337 -21.51 -9.43 -16.24
C GLU A 337 -20.66 -8.23 -15.77
N ARG A 338 -19.68 -8.49 -14.88
CA ARG A 338 -18.74 -7.46 -14.43
C ARG A 338 -17.84 -6.94 -15.56
N HIS A 339 -17.48 -7.81 -16.50
CA HIS A 339 -16.69 -7.43 -17.67
C HIS A 339 -17.49 -6.56 -18.64
N LEU A 340 -18.75 -6.93 -18.93
CA LEU A 340 -19.63 -6.10 -19.76
C LEU A 340 -19.89 -4.72 -19.14
N GLU A 341 -20.11 -4.67 -17.82
CA GLU A 341 -20.26 -3.40 -17.10
C GLU A 341 -18.97 -2.58 -17.11
N PHE A 342 -17.80 -3.23 -17.01
CA PHE A 342 -16.51 -2.57 -17.18
C PHE A 342 -16.38 -1.96 -18.57
N ILE A 343 -16.70 -2.71 -19.64
CA ILE A 343 -16.70 -2.18 -21.00
C ILE A 343 -17.61 -0.95 -21.07
N ARG A 344 -18.88 -1.07 -20.65
CA ARG A 344 -19.86 0.02 -20.67
C ARG A 344 -19.38 1.29 -19.98
N LEU A 345 -18.72 1.17 -18.83
CA LEU A 345 -18.17 2.30 -18.08
C LEU A 345 -16.85 2.83 -18.63
N SER A 346 -16.10 1.99 -19.35
CA SER A 346 -14.81 2.35 -19.94
C SER A 346 -14.93 2.91 -21.36
N THR A 347 -16.03 2.63 -22.08
CA THR A 347 -16.32 3.23 -23.37
C THR A 347 -16.55 4.74 -23.15
N PRO A 348 -15.71 5.62 -23.71
CA PRO A 348 -15.83 7.05 -23.47
C PRO A 348 -17.16 7.55 -24.02
N THR A 349 -17.93 8.24 -23.18
CA THR A 349 -19.10 8.99 -23.66
C THR A 349 -18.57 10.13 -24.55
N GLN A 350 -19.31 10.51 -25.59
CA GLN A 350 -18.89 11.43 -26.65
C GLN A 350 -18.31 12.80 -26.18
N ASP A 351 -18.44 13.15 -24.90
CA ASP A 351 -17.88 14.34 -24.26
C ASP A 351 -16.45 14.17 -23.67
N ASP A 352 -15.91 12.95 -23.55
CA ASP A 352 -14.63 12.65 -22.88
C ASP A 352 -13.56 12.10 -23.86
N ALA A 353 -13.35 12.80 -24.98
CA ALA A 353 -12.44 12.43 -26.07
C ALA A 353 -10.92 12.51 -25.72
N GLY A 354 -10.54 12.26 -24.47
CA GLY A 354 -9.16 12.32 -23.98
C GLY A 354 -8.71 11.18 -23.05
N ALA A 355 -9.57 10.21 -22.73
CA ALA A 355 -9.19 9.08 -21.88
C ALA A 355 -8.53 7.96 -22.71
N THR A 356 -7.31 7.59 -22.31
CA THR A 356 -6.45 6.59 -22.94
C THR A 356 -7.18 5.28 -23.24
N VAL A 357 -7.46 5.05 -24.52
CA VAL A 357 -7.91 3.76 -25.05
C VAL A 357 -6.73 2.78 -24.92
N ILE A 358 -6.78 1.86 -23.96
CA ILE A 358 -5.83 0.74 -23.89
C ILE A 358 -6.33 -0.36 -24.84
N THR A 359 -6.16 -0.14 -26.15
CA THR A 359 -6.33 -1.16 -27.19
C THR A 359 -5.09 -2.05 -27.24
N GLY A 360 -5.30 -3.36 -27.04
CA GLY A 360 -4.28 -4.39 -27.20
C GLY A 360 -3.96 -5.12 -25.90
N ALA A 361 -4.78 -6.10 -25.53
CA ALA A 361 -4.33 -7.23 -24.72
C ALA A 361 -3.95 -8.37 -25.68
N PRO A 362 -2.91 -9.16 -25.39
CA PRO A 362 -2.53 -10.30 -26.23
C PRO A 362 -3.69 -11.30 -26.30
N THR A 363 -4.04 -11.72 -27.52
CA THR A 363 -5.00 -12.77 -27.81
C THR A 363 -4.32 -14.13 -27.62
N GLY A 364 -4.75 -14.89 -26.60
CA GLY A 364 -4.30 -16.25 -26.30
C GLY A 364 -4.25 -16.52 -24.79
N ALA A 365 -4.21 -17.81 -24.40
CA ALA A 365 -4.00 -18.21 -23.01
C ALA A 365 -2.74 -17.53 -22.42
N MET A 366 -2.97 -16.61 -21.47
CA MET A 366 -1.90 -15.89 -20.79
C MET A 366 -1.11 -16.88 -19.92
N ASP A 367 0.22 -16.85 -20.07
CA ASP A 367 1.13 -17.60 -19.21
C ASP A 367 1.31 -16.84 -17.89
N TRP A 368 0.74 -17.38 -16.82
CA TRP A 368 0.78 -16.78 -15.49
C TRP A 368 1.98 -17.25 -14.66
N THR A 369 2.84 -18.13 -15.19
CA THR A 369 3.97 -18.67 -14.41
C THR A 369 4.95 -17.61 -13.92
N VAL A 370 5.15 -16.56 -14.71
CA VAL A 370 6.00 -15.41 -14.37
C VAL A 370 5.51 -14.62 -13.15
N ASP A 371 4.21 -14.64 -12.82
CA ASP A 371 3.67 -13.92 -11.67
C ASP A 371 3.88 -14.68 -10.33
N PHE A 372 4.27 -15.96 -10.40
CA PHE A 372 4.44 -16.85 -9.24
C PHE A 372 5.84 -17.46 -9.11
N GLN A 373 6.80 -17.04 -9.93
CA GLN A 373 8.21 -17.39 -9.74
C GLN A 373 8.76 -16.66 -8.49
N ASP A 374 9.49 -17.40 -7.65
CA ASP A 374 10.17 -16.82 -6.49
C ASP A 374 11.23 -15.80 -6.97
N PRO A 375 11.25 -14.57 -6.45
CA PRO A 375 12.23 -13.55 -6.85
C PRO A 375 13.69 -13.89 -6.48
N GLU A 376 13.96 -15.05 -5.88
CA GLU A 376 15.31 -15.49 -5.51
C GLU A 376 16.10 -16.11 -6.68
N GLU A 377 15.46 -16.63 -7.73
CA GLU A 377 16.18 -17.27 -8.85
C GLU A 377 16.80 -16.29 -9.86
N ASP A 378 16.30 -15.05 -9.93
CA ASP A 378 16.81 -14.01 -10.83
C ASP A 378 18.17 -13.41 -10.39
N SER A 379 18.74 -13.91 -9.28
CA SER A 379 20.06 -13.52 -8.76
C SER A 379 21.22 -14.40 -9.23
N SER A 380 20.97 -15.43 -10.06
CA SER A 380 22.02 -16.36 -10.52
C SER A 380 22.51 -16.14 -11.95
N ALA A 381 21.93 -15.21 -12.71
CA ALA A 381 22.36 -14.89 -14.07
C ALA A 381 23.29 -13.65 -14.09
N GLY A 382 24.57 -13.84 -13.78
CA GLY A 382 25.57 -12.78 -14.00
C GLY A 382 26.90 -12.93 -13.29
N ASP A 383 27.64 -14.02 -13.51
CA ASP A 383 29.09 -14.01 -13.29
C ASP A 383 29.81 -14.00 -14.65
N PRO A 384 30.39 -12.86 -15.10
CA PRO A 384 31.06 -12.76 -16.39
C PRO A 384 32.52 -13.25 -16.36
N ASN A 385 32.96 -13.98 -15.34
CA ASN A 385 34.37 -14.36 -15.21
C ASN A 385 34.61 -15.88 -15.25
N HIS A 386 34.30 -16.49 -16.39
CA HIS A 386 34.78 -17.84 -16.71
C HIS A 386 35.45 -17.85 -18.10
N THR A 387 36.73 -17.49 -18.15
CA THR A 387 37.60 -17.79 -19.29
C THR A 387 38.00 -19.27 -19.29
N PRO A 388 37.99 -19.98 -20.44
CA PRO A 388 38.44 -21.36 -20.51
C PRO A 388 39.97 -21.42 -20.58
N GLU A 389 40.63 -21.98 -19.56
CA GLU A 389 42.06 -22.28 -19.62
C GLU A 389 42.34 -23.58 -20.39
N GLU A 390 43.40 -23.47 -21.16
CA GLU A 390 43.85 -24.28 -22.28
C GLU A 390 44.50 -25.59 -21.81
N SER A 391 44.30 -26.66 -22.58
CA SER A 391 45.01 -27.91 -22.39
C SER A 391 46.48 -27.73 -22.72
N ASP A 392 47.39 -28.06 -21.80
CA ASP A 392 48.72 -28.52 -22.20
C ASP A 392 49.21 -29.72 -21.38
N ARG A 393 49.98 -30.53 -22.10
CA ARG A 393 50.44 -31.88 -21.83
C ARG A 393 51.56 -31.95 -20.79
N THR A 394 51.75 -33.20 -20.34
CA THR A 394 53.01 -33.83 -19.85
C THR A 394 53.56 -33.44 -18.48
N ALA A 395 53.50 -34.37 -17.52
CA ALA A 395 54.63 -35.24 -17.15
C ALA A 395 54.49 -35.84 -15.73
N ARG A 396 53.99 -37.08 -15.60
CA ARG A 396 54.68 -38.23 -15.00
C ARG A 396 53.79 -39.46 -14.97
#